data_AF-A0AAV6Z1C9-F1
#
_entry.id   AF-A0AAV6Z1C9-F1
#
_cell.length_a   1.000
_cell.length_b   1.000
_cell.length_c   1.000
_cell.angle_alpha   90.00
_cell.angle_beta   90.00
_cell.angle_gamma   90.00
#
_symmetry.space_group_name_H-M   'P 1'
#
loop_
_entity.id
_entity.type
_entity.pdbx_description
1 polymer ?
#
loop_
_entity_poly.entity_id
_entity_poly.type
_entity_poly.pdbx_seq_one_letter_code
_entity_poly.pdbx_strand_id
1 'polypeptide(L)'
;MQGCKHNSFEDAKAYGFKNKLIIVSAETAGNGLYNFIVPLRAYYRSRKELNPIVLLLDNPPDNHFLEAICCFPMVYFMVGTIDNLDNLLQCGIIYADNLVVVDKESTMSAEEDYMADAKTIVNVQTMFRLFPSLSITTELTHPSNMRFMQFRAKDCYSLALSKLEKKERENGSNLAFMFRLPFAAGRVFSISMLDTLLYQSFVKDYMITITRLLLGLDTTPGSGYLCAMKITEDDLWIRTYGRLFQKYCSSSAEIPIGIYRTQSHMFSTSEPHDIRTQSQISINVEDCEDTKDTKEHWTAKPSHRNSTSSDQTEHPLLRRKSMQWARRLSRKGNKQTTKTAEWISQQRLNLYRRSERQELSELVKNRMKHLGLPTTGYEDVANLTASDVMNRVNLGYLQGNSPPWESSLTQRTM
;
A
#
# COMPACT_ATOMS: atom_id res chain seq x y z
N MET A 1 -15.86 3.28 20.57
CA MET A 1 -15.87 4.33 21.63
C MET A 1 -17.01 3.99 22.58
N GLN A 2 -17.04 4.48 23.82
CA GLN A 2 -18.17 4.21 24.72
C GLN A 2 -19.04 5.45 24.87
N GLY A 3 -20.36 5.30 24.71
CA GLY A 3 -21.32 6.40 24.77
C GLY A 3 -21.35 7.04 26.17
N CYS A 4 -21.28 8.37 26.23
CA CYS A 4 -21.33 9.11 27.49
C CYS A 4 -22.65 9.91 27.60
N LYS A 5 -22.92 10.49 28.78
CA LYS A 5 -24.14 11.29 29.02
C LYS A 5 -24.30 12.51 28.10
N HIS A 6 -23.24 12.94 27.42
CA HIS A 6 -23.26 14.05 26.46
C HIS A 6 -23.51 13.60 25.01
N ASN A 7 -23.12 12.36 24.64
CA ASN A 7 -23.33 11.77 23.31
C ASN A 7 -23.30 10.24 23.44
N SER A 8 -24.40 9.57 23.06
CA SER A 8 -24.55 8.11 23.10
C SER A 8 -23.98 7.39 21.86
N PHE A 9 -22.96 7.96 21.22
CA PHE A 9 -22.41 7.46 19.96
C PHE A 9 -21.16 6.62 20.21
N GLU A 10 -21.26 5.31 19.97
CA GLU A 10 -20.17 4.34 20.17
C GLU A 10 -19.26 4.21 18.94
N ASP A 11 -19.83 4.35 17.73
CA ASP A 11 -19.11 4.31 16.46
C ASP A 11 -18.71 5.70 15.95
N ALA A 12 -17.53 5.82 15.34
CA ALA A 12 -17.10 7.04 14.65
C ALA A 12 -18.07 7.44 13.52
N LYS A 13 -18.75 6.47 12.89
CA LYS A 13 -19.74 6.72 11.83
C LYS A 13 -20.98 7.46 12.33
N ALA A 14 -21.38 7.25 13.59
CA ALA A 14 -22.59 7.87 14.16
C ALA A 14 -22.44 9.38 14.38
N TYR A 15 -21.20 9.88 14.53
CA TYR A 15 -20.90 11.32 14.60
C TYR A 15 -21.07 12.09 13.27
N GLY A 16 -21.29 11.39 12.15
CA GLY A 16 -21.69 12.02 10.88
C GLY A 16 -20.65 13.02 10.31
N PHE A 17 -19.36 12.69 10.41
CA PHE A 17 -18.28 13.58 9.97
C PHE A 17 -18.40 14.00 8.49
N LYS A 18 -18.25 15.30 8.22
CA LYS A 18 -18.34 15.89 6.87
C LYS A 18 -17.08 15.69 6.04
N ASN A 19 -15.93 15.75 6.70
CA ASN A 19 -14.61 15.57 6.09
C ASN A 19 -14.12 14.14 6.37
N LYS A 20 -13.27 13.60 5.49
CA LYS A 20 -12.67 12.27 5.67
C LYS A 20 -11.84 12.22 6.95
N LEU A 21 -11.83 11.05 7.60
CA LEU A 21 -11.12 10.85 8.86
C LEU A 21 -9.62 10.64 8.63
N ILE A 22 -8.82 10.98 9.64
CA ILE A 22 -7.45 10.50 9.83
C ILE A 22 -7.48 9.54 11.02
N ILE A 23 -6.98 8.32 10.83
CA ILE A 23 -6.83 7.34 11.92
C ILE A 23 -5.34 7.21 12.23
N VAL A 24 -4.98 7.23 13.51
CA VAL A 24 -3.60 7.04 13.99
C VAL A 24 -3.56 5.83 14.90
N SER A 25 -2.71 4.85 14.60
CA SER A 25 -2.44 3.69 15.44
C SER A 25 -1.15 3.91 16.23
N ALA A 26 -1.17 3.76 17.56
CA ALA A 26 0.01 3.81 18.43
C ALA A 26 -0.15 2.89 19.66
N GLU A 27 0.96 2.55 20.33
CA GLU A 27 0.94 1.71 21.53
C GLU A 27 0.53 2.48 22.79
N THR A 28 1.07 3.68 22.97
CA THR A 28 0.91 4.55 24.15
C THR A 28 0.54 5.98 23.72
N ALA A 29 -0.02 6.76 24.65
CA ALA A 29 -0.45 8.13 24.41
C ALA A 29 0.65 9.15 24.76
N GLY A 30 1.79 9.07 24.06
CA GLY A 30 2.96 9.91 24.33
C GLY A 30 2.93 11.33 23.73
N ASN A 31 3.89 12.16 24.13
CA ASN A 31 4.08 13.54 23.62
C ASN A 31 4.24 13.62 22.09
N GLY A 32 4.68 12.54 21.44
CA GLY A 32 4.71 12.44 19.98
C GLY A 32 3.34 12.64 19.33
N LEU A 33 2.26 12.11 19.93
CA LEU A 33 0.90 12.29 19.42
C LEU A 33 0.37 13.71 19.63
N TYR A 34 0.81 14.41 20.69
CA TYR A 34 0.51 15.84 20.86
C TYR A 34 1.17 16.65 19.72
N ASN A 35 2.46 16.42 19.47
CA ASN A 35 3.21 17.07 18.39
C ASN A 35 2.67 16.72 16.98
N PHE A 36 2.03 15.56 16.80
CA PHE A 36 1.31 15.20 15.58
C PHE A 36 0.01 16.02 15.39
N ILE A 37 -0.73 16.31 16.47
CA ILE A 37 -2.01 17.03 16.41
C ILE A 37 -1.79 18.54 16.15
N VAL A 38 -0.76 19.15 16.74
CA VAL A 38 -0.45 20.60 16.62
C VAL A 38 -0.48 21.13 15.17
N PRO A 39 0.32 20.62 14.20
CA PRO A 39 0.31 21.11 12.80
C PRO A 39 -0.96 20.73 12.02
N LEU A 40 -1.76 19.78 12.52
CA LEU A 40 -3.07 19.41 11.99
C LEU A 40 -4.23 20.25 12.57
N ARG A 41 -3.92 21.12 13.54
CA ARG A 41 -4.87 22.05 14.20
C ARG A 41 -4.37 23.50 14.25
N ALA A 42 -3.25 23.79 13.58
CA ALA A 42 -2.64 25.11 13.50
C ALA A 42 -3.56 26.19 12.88
N TYR A 43 -3.39 27.44 13.34
CA TYR A 43 -4.28 28.57 13.07
C TYR A 43 -4.51 28.90 11.59
N TYR A 44 -3.53 28.58 10.73
CA TYR A 44 -3.59 28.86 9.29
C TYR A 44 -4.48 27.88 8.51
N ARG A 45 -4.93 26.77 9.12
CA ARG A 45 -5.86 25.83 8.48
C ARG A 45 -7.30 26.34 8.59
N SER A 46 -7.98 26.37 7.45
CA SER A 46 -9.41 26.70 7.36
C SER A 46 -10.24 25.75 8.24
N ARG A 47 -11.13 26.31 9.07
CA ARG A 47 -12.04 25.53 9.95
C ARG A 47 -12.96 24.58 9.17
N LYS A 48 -13.16 24.79 7.86
CA LYS A 48 -13.94 23.91 6.98
C LYS A 48 -13.15 22.70 6.48
N GLU A 49 -11.82 22.75 6.49
CA GLU A 49 -10.92 21.72 5.97
C GLU A 49 -10.29 20.85 7.08
N LEU A 50 -10.68 21.04 8.33
CA LEU A 50 -10.21 20.22 9.44
C LEU A 50 -10.75 18.79 9.30
N ASN A 51 -9.85 17.83 9.10
CA ASN A 51 -10.16 16.41 9.13
C ASN A 51 -10.28 15.92 10.60
N PRO A 52 -11.33 15.16 10.97
CA PRO A 52 -11.40 14.51 12.28
C PRO A 52 -10.21 13.57 12.49
N ILE A 53 -9.68 13.53 13.71
CA ILE A 53 -8.59 12.62 14.09
C ILE A 53 -9.14 11.59 15.08
N VAL A 54 -8.89 10.30 14.82
CA VAL A 54 -9.20 9.19 15.74
C VAL A 54 -7.89 8.48 16.11
N LEU A 55 -7.54 8.54 17.38
CA LEU A 55 -6.40 7.82 17.96
C LEU A 55 -6.86 6.42 18.36
N LEU A 56 -6.35 5.39 17.67
CA LEU A 56 -6.50 3.99 18.03
C LEU A 56 -5.27 3.58 18.85
N LEU A 57 -5.47 3.29 20.13
CA LEU A 57 -4.40 3.09 21.10
C LEU A 57 -4.49 1.68 21.70
N ASP A 58 -3.39 0.93 21.73
CA ASP A 58 -3.35 -0.37 22.42
C ASP A 58 -3.69 -0.21 23.92
N ASN A 59 -3.11 0.82 24.56
CA ASN A 59 -3.31 1.15 25.97
C ASN A 59 -4.24 2.36 26.17
N PRO A 60 -4.98 2.46 27.29
CA PRO A 60 -5.75 3.66 27.61
C PRO A 60 -4.83 4.89 27.80
N PRO A 61 -5.24 6.09 27.35
CA PRO A 61 -4.44 7.31 27.51
C PRO A 61 -4.44 7.85 28.95
N ASP A 62 -3.32 8.40 29.39
CA ASP A 62 -3.18 9.07 30.69
C ASP A 62 -4.00 10.36 30.79
N ASN A 63 -4.41 10.72 32.01
CA ASN A 63 -5.13 11.97 32.29
C ASN A 63 -4.37 13.21 31.82
N HIS A 64 -3.04 13.26 31.99
CA HIS A 64 -2.21 14.37 31.51
C HIS A 64 -2.30 14.55 29.98
N PHE A 65 -2.38 13.45 29.22
CA PHE A 65 -2.56 13.49 27.78
C PHE A 65 -3.98 13.95 27.43
N LEU A 66 -5.00 13.45 28.14
CA LEU A 66 -6.40 13.85 27.95
C LEU A 66 -6.62 15.34 28.23
N GLU A 67 -6.00 15.90 29.27
CA GLU A 67 -5.99 17.34 29.58
C GLU A 67 -5.31 18.17 28.47
N ALA A 68 -4.20 17.67 27.90
CA ALA A 68 -3.53 18.34 26.79
C ALA A 68 -4.36 18.31 25.48
N ILE A 69 -5.02 17.19 25.15
CA ILE A 69 -5.77 17.07 23.89
C ILE A 69 -7.18 17.65 23.92
N CYS A 70 -7.80 17.86 25.09
CA CYS A 70 -9.20 18.32 25.17
C CYS A 70 -9.41 19.73 24.58
N CYS A 71 -8.34 20.52 24.46
CA CYS A 71 -8.35 21.83 23.80
C CYS A 71 -8.49 21.75 22.27
N PHE A 72 -8.21 20.59 21.63
CA PHE A 72 -8.23 20.46 20.17
C PHE A 72 -9.61 20.03 19.64
N PRO A 73 -10.15 20.71 18.61
CA PRO A 73 -11.44 20.33 18.03
C PRO A 73 -11.34 19.02 17.24
N MET A 74 -12.39 18.19 17.34
CA MET A 74 -12.56 16.97 16.53
C MET A 74 -11.37 16.00 16.63
N VAL A 75 -10.90 15.77 17.86
CA VAL A 75 -9.96 14.70 18.23
C VAL A 75 -10.71 13.72 19.13
N TYR A 76 -10.58 12.42 18.84
CA TYR A 76 -11.23 11.33 19.55
C TYR A 76 -10.22 10.21 19.78
N PHE A 77 -10.48 9.32 20.75
CA PHE A 77 -9.68 8.11 20.94
C PHE A 77 -10.56 6.86 21.06
N MET A 78 -9.95 5.70 20.80
CA MET A 78 -10.51 4.37 20.99
C MET A 78 -9.40 3.43 21.47
N VAL A 79 -9.68 2.61 22.48
CA VAL A 79 -8.73 1.56 22.90
C VAL A 79 -8.92 0.33 22.01
N GLY A 80 -7.82 -0.18 21.46
CA GLY A 80 -7.80 -1.35 20.60
C GLY A 80 -6.60 -1.39 19.64
N THR A 81 -6.30 -2.57 19.10
CA THR A 81 -5.22 -2.81 18.12
C THR A 81 -5.71 -2.69 16.67
N ILE A 82 -4.77 -2.47 15.74
CA ILE A 82 -4.99 -2.64 14.29
C ILE A 82 -5.17 -4.12 13.87
N ASP A 83 -4.70 -5.06 14.69
CA ASP A 83 -4.84 -6.51 14.46
C ASP A 83 -6.33 -6.92 14.37
N ASN A 84 -7.21 -6.23 15.13
CA ASN A 84 -8.64 -6.50 15.14
C ASN A 84 -9.41 -5.61 14.15
N LEU A 85 -9.95 -6.25 13.10
CA LEU A 85 -10.80 -5.61 12.10
C LEU A 85 -12.03 -4.91 12.71
N ASP A 86 -12.61 -5.42 13.79
CA ASP A 86 -13.80 -4.80 14.38
C ASP A 86 -13.51 -3.39 14.91
N ASN A 87 -12.36 -3.19 15.58
CA ASN A 87 -11.90 -1.88 16.07
C ASN A 87 -11.80 -0.86 14.93
N LEU A 88 -11.22 -1.28 13.80
CA LEU A 88 -11.02 -0.43 12.62
C LEU A 88 -12.35 -0.06 11.94
N LEU A 89 -13.31 -0.98 11.94
CA LEU A 89 -14.66 -0.71 11.44
C LEU A 89 -15.42 0.27 12.35
N GLN A 90 -15.32 0.15 13.68
CA GLN A 90 -15.85 1.14 14.63
C GLN A 90 -15.16 2.51 14.49
N CYS A 91 -13.86 2.54 14.18
CA CYS A 91 -13.11 3.76 13.86
C CYS A 91 -13.51 4.40 12.52
N GLY A 92 -14.32 3.71 11.70
CA GLY A 92 -14.80 4.24 10.43
C GLY A 92 -13.78 4.20 9.28
N ILE A 93 -12.83 3.25 9.29
CA ILE A 93 -11.73 3.12 8.30
C ILE A 93 -12.17 3.21 6.83
N ILE A 94 -13.39 2.79 6.50
CA ILE A 94 -13.99 2.85 5.16
C ILE A 94 -14.13 4.30 4.63
N TYR A 95 -14.22 5.29 5.52
CA TYR A 95 -14.37 6.71 5.20
C TYR A 95 -13.15 7.55 5.64
N ALA A 96 -12.07 6.88 6.07
CA ALA A 96 -10.79 7.53 6.33
C ALA A 96 -10.07 7.84 5.00
N ASP A 97 -9.30 8.93 4.98
CA ASP A 97 -8.38 9.24 3.87
C ASP A 97 -7.02 8.58 4.11
N ASN A 98 -6.52 8.70 5.34
CA ASN A 98 -5.20 8.26 5.76
C ASN A 98 -5.28 7.45 7.06
N LEU A 99 -4.58 6.31 7.08
CA LEU A 99 -4.22 5.56 8.27
C LEU A 99 -2.72 5.75 8.52
N VAL A 100 -2.38 6.33 9.66
CA VAL A 100 -1.00 6.45 10.14
C VAL A 100 -0.76 5.31 11.11
N VAL A 101 0.26 4.50 10.85
CA VAL A 101 0.74 3.46 11.77
C VAL A 101 2.08 3.91 12.33
N VAL A 102 2.07 4.37 13.58
CA VAL A 102 3.25 4.61 14.41
C VAL A 102 3.77 3.24 14.85
N ASP A 103 5.09 3.08 14.90
CA ASP A 103 5.70 1.83 15.35
C ASP A 103 5.62 1.69 16.88
N LYS A 104 5.81 0.48 17.42
CA LYS A 104 5.58 0.20 18.84
C LYS A 104 6.88 0.29 19.63
N GLU A 105 6.84 0.99 20.76
CA GLU A 105 8.00 1.16 21.65
C GLU A 105 8.48 -0.21 22.15
N SER A 106 7.56 -1.16 22.34
CA SER A 106 7.88 -2.56 22.70
C SER A 106 8.48 -3.42 21.58
N THR A 107 8.37 -3.03 20.30
CA THR A 107 9.00 -3.76 19.17
C THR A 107 10.34 -3.16 18.73
N MET A 108 10.72 -1.99 19.24
CA MET A 108 12.03 -1.35 18.99
C MET A 108 13.21 -2.25 19.40
N SER A 109 13.07 -3.05 20.45
CA SER A 109 14.16 -3.79 21.10
C SER A 109 14.28 -5.25 20.66
N ALA A 110 13.99 -5.56 19.39
CA ALA A 110 14.20 -6.90 18.84
C ALA A 110 15.69 -7.23 18.68
N GLU A 111 16.07 -8.50 18.85
CA GLU A 111 17.47 -8.95 18.71
C GLU A 111 18.00 -8.92 17.25
N GLU A 112 17.10 -8.84 16.26
CA GLU A 112 17.44 -8.77 14.84
C GLU A 112 16.64 -7.66 14.12
N ASP A 113 17.32 -6.81 13.35
CA ASP A 113 16.78 -5.62 12.65
C ASP A 113 15.49 -5.88 11.83
N TYR A 114 15.35 -7.10 11.30
CA TYR A 114 14.21 -7.48 10.45
C TYR A 114 13.00 -7.99 11.24
N MET A 115 13.17 -8.29 12.53
CA MET A 115 12.09 -8.76 13.40
C MET A 115 11.32 -7.63 14.07
N ALA A 116 11.95 -6.48 14.33
CA ALA A 116 11.31 -5.29 14.94
C ALA A 116 10.03 -4.89 14.18
N ASP A 117 10.15 -4.64 12.87
CA ASP A 117 9.05 -4.19 12.01
C ASP A 117 8.08 -5.32 11.60
N ALA A 118 8.35 -6.58 11.96
CA ALA A 118 7.67 -7.74 11.35
C ALA A 118 6.15 -7.72 11.57
N LYS A 119 5.70 -7.30 12.76
CA LYS A 119 4.26 -7.20 13.09
C LYS A 119 3.57 -6.05 12.35
N THR A 120 4.18 -4.86 12.32
CA THR A 120 3.60 -3.68 11.66
C THR A 120 3.46 -3.91 10.16
N ILE A 121 4.47 -4.50 9.51
CA ILE A 121 4.46 -4.86 8.09
C ILE A 121 3.34 -5.86 7.76
N VAL A 122 3.19 -6.95 8.52
CA VAL A 122 2.14 -7.96 8.28
C VAL A 122 0.73 -7.38 8.45
N ASN A 123 0.53 -6.54 9.48
CA ASN A 123 -0.74 -5.85 9.71
C ASN A 123 -1.08 -4.87 8.57
N VAL A 124 -0.13 -4.01 8.16
CA VAL A 124 -0.34 -3.05 7.07
C VAL A 124 -0.57 -3.75 5.73
N GLN A 125 0.16 -4.83 5.45
CA GLN A 125 -0.05 -5.63 4.25
C GLN A 125 -1.44 -6.30 4.22
N THR A 126 -2.01 -6.62 5.39
CA THR A 126 -3.38 -7.12 5.52
C THR A 126 -4.40 -6.01 5.24
N MET A 127 -4.20 -4.81 5.80
CA MET A 127 -5.07 -3.66 5.54
C MET A 127 -5.02 -3.19 4.08
N PHE A 128 -3.87 -3.27 3.42
CA PHE A 128 -3.72 -2.96 2.00
C PHE A 128 -4.53 -3.89 1.09
N ARG A 129 -4.74 -5.16 1.48
CA ARG A 129 -5.63 -6.09 0.75
C ARG A 129 -7.11 -5.81 1.02
N LEU A 130 -7.47 -5.47 2.27
CA LEU A 130 -8.86 -5.20 2.69
C LEU A 130 -9.40 -3.85 2.18
N PHE A 131 -8.56 -2.81 2.18
CA PHE A 131 -8.94 -1.41 1.94
C PHE A 131 -7.99 -0.74 0.92
N PRO A 132 -7.95 -1.18 -0.35
CA PRO A 132 -6.99 -0.69 -1.35
C PRO A 132 -7.24 0.76 -1.83
N SER A 133 -8.26 1.45 -1.31
CA SER A 133 -8.49 2.88 -1.49
C SER A 133 -7.87 3.76 -0.41
N LEU A 134 -7.46 3.16 0.72
CA LEU A 134 -6.93 3.85 1.89
C LEU A 134 -5.46 4.22 1.64
N SER A 135 -5.11 5.48 1.92
CA SER A 135 -3.70 5.84 2.04
C SER A 135 -3.19 5.32 3.38
N ILE A 136 -2.12 4.54 3.38
CA ILE A 136 -1.48 4.06 4.60
C ILE A 136 -0.07 4.64 4.64
N THR A 137 0.25 5.35 5.73
CA THR A 137 1.58 5.83 6.06
C THR A 137 2.08 5.01 7.25
N THR A 138 3.26 4.42 7.14
CA THR A 138 3.82 3.52 8.15
C THR A 138 5.21 3.98 8.55
N GLU A 139 5.42 4.11 9.86
CA GLU A 139 6.74 4.23 10.47
C GLU A 139 7.36 2.84 10.64
N LEU A 140 8.69 2.76 10.44
CA LEU A 140 9.49 1.55 10.60
C LEU A 140 10.79 1.89 11.32
N THR A 141 11.27 1.01 12.18
CA THR A 141 12.62 1.10 12.78
C THR A 141 13.69 1.22 11.69
N HIS A 142 13.72 0.29 10.73
CA HIS A 142 14.86 0.13 9.83
C HIS A 142 14.51 0.41 8.36
N PRO A 143 15.25 1.29 7.65
CA PRO A 143 15.01 1.57 6.23
C PRO A 143 15.28 0.35 5.33
N SER A 144 15.98 -0.67 5.83
CA SER A 144 16.17 -1.98 5.19
C SER A 144 14.85 -2.69 4.92
N ASN A 145 13.88 -2.61 5.83
CA ASN A 145 12.61 -3.35 5.81
C ASN A 145 11.56 -2.75 4.88
N MET A 146 11.75 -1.52 4.40
CA MET A 146 10.86 -0.85 3.42
C MET A 146 10.60 -1.67 2.14
N ARG A 147 11.49 -2.62 1.81
CA ARG A 147 11.34 -3.57 0.69
C ARG A 147 10.15 -4.54 0.83
N PHE A 148 9.64 -4.75 2.04
CA PHE A 148 8.55 -5.69 2.32
C PHE A 148 7.16 -5.02 2.24
N MET A 149 7.12 -3.68 2.27
CA MET A 149 5.89 -2.91 2.25
C MET A 149 5.18 -2.99 0.89
N GLN A 150 3.86 -3.21 0.91
CA GLN A 150 3.01 -3.29 -0.28
C GLN A 150 3.42 -4.41 -1.26
N PHE A 151 3.98 -5.52 -0.75
CA PHE A 151 4.46 -6.65 -1.55
C PHE A 151 3.40 -7.18 -2.53
N ARG A 152 3.83 -7.45 -3.77
CA ARG A 152 3.00 -8.02 -4.84
C ARG A 152 3.73 -9.18 -5.52
N ALA A 153 2.99 -10.25 -5.79
CA ALA A 153 3.50 -11.35 -6.60
C ALA A 153 3.69 -10.91 -8.05
N LYS A 154 4.84 -11.26 -8.66
CA LYS A 154 5.19 -10.97 -10.07
C LYS A 154 5.27 -9.48 -10.44
N ASP A 155 5.71 -8.62 -9.53
CA ASP A 155 5.97 -7.20 -9.84
C ASP A 155 7.31 -7.00 -10.56
N CYS A 156 7.26 -6.85 -11.89
CA CYS A 156 8.44 -6.60 -12.73
C CYS A 156 9.07 -5.21 -12.48
N TYR A 157 8.29 -4.22 -12.04
CA TYR A 157 8.78 -2.86 -11.80
C TYR A 157 9.58 -2.81 -10.49
N SER A 158 9.06 -3.44 -9.42
CA SER A 158 9.79 -3.62 -8.17
C SER A 158 11.10 -4.41 -8.37
N LEU A 159 11.12 -5.40 -9.26
CA LEU A 159 12.34 -6.13 -9.61
C LEU A 159 13.36 -5.24 -10.36
N ALA A 160 12.91 -4.40 -11.28
CA ALA A 160 13.78 -3.45 -11.98
C ALA A 160 14.38 -2.41 -11.03
N LEU A 161 13.57 -1.84 -10.13
CA LEU A 161 14.04 -0.93 -9.08
C LEU A 161 15.04 -1.61 -8.14
N SER A 162 14.84 -2.88 -7.78
CA SER A 162 15.79 -3.63 -6.95
C SER A 162 17.16 -3.82 -7.62
N LYS A 163 17.21 -3.96 -8.95
CA LYS A 163 18.48 -3.97 -9.71
C LYS A 163 19.17 -2.61 -9.68
N LEU A 164 18.40 -1.52 -9.83
CA LEU A 164 18.93 -0.15 -9.76
C LEU A 164 19.45 0.20 -8.36
N GLU A 165 18.72 -0.16 -7.30
CA GLU A 165 19.15 0.00 -5.90
C GLU A 165 20.49 -0.72 -5.61
N LYS A 166 20.67 -1.93 -6.15
CA LYS A 166 21.94 -2.67 -6.00
C LYS A 166 23.10 -1.93 -6.66
N LYS A 167 22.94 -1.56 -7.94
CA LYS A 167 23.95 -0.79 -8.68
C LYS A 167 24.31 0.52 -7.99
N GLU A 168 23.32 1.24 -7.46
CA GLU A 168 23.57 2.49 -6.74
C GLU A 168 24.28 2.28 -5.40
N ARG A 169 24.01 1.18 -4.69
CA ARG A 169 24.79 0.80 -3.50
C ARG A 169 26.23 0.41 -3.86
N GLU A 170 26.42 -0.30 -4.97
CA GLU A 170 27.74 -0.66 -5.51
C GLU A 170 28.53 0.59 -5.97
N ASN A 171 27.85 1.63 -6.45
CA ASN A 171 28.40 2.96 -6.73
C ASN A 171 28.74 3.78 -5.46
N GLY A 172 28.35 3.31 -4.26
CA GLY A 172 28.57 4.02 -2.99
C GLY A 172 27.49 5.06 -2.62
N SER A 173 26.31 5.05 -3.26
CA SER A 173 25.25 6.03 -3.02
C SER A 173 24.56 5.85 -1.66
N ASN A 174 24.76 6.81 -0.75
CA ASN A 174 24.19 6.86 0.61
C ASN A 174 22.64 6.79 0.67
N LEU A 175 21.95 7.06 -0.45
CA LEU A 175 20.48 7.09 -0.54
C LEU A 175 19.92 5.99 -1.46
N ALA A 176 20.56 4.81 -1.52
CA ALA A 176 20.11 3.70 -2.37
C ALA A 176 18.61 3.32 -2.18
N PHE A 177 18.05 3.50 -0.98
CA PHE A 177 16.62 3.26 -0.70
C PHE A 177 15.66 4.27 -1.37
N MET A 178 16.16 5.39 -1.92
CA MET A 178 15.35 6.42 -2.58
C MET A 178 14.50 5.87 -3.73
N PHE A 179 15.01 4.85 -4.43
CA PHE A 179 14.32 4.19 -5.55
C PHE A 179 13.20 3.24 -5.11
N ARG A 180 12.99 3.03 -3.80
CA ARG A 180 11.93 2.14 -3.29
C ARG A 180 10.57 2.82 -3.40
N LEU A 181 9.66 2.23 -4.18
CA LEU A 181 8.31 2.76 -4.42
C LEU A 181 7.53 3.13 -3.13
N PRO A 182 7.53 2.35 -2.04
CA PRO A 182 6.82 2.74 -0.81
C PRO A 182 7.35 4.01 -0.14
N PHE A 183 8.67 4.26 -0.25
CA PHE A 183 9.32 5.47 0.25
C PHE A 183 9.05 6.67 -0.66
N ALA A 184 9.30 6.54 -1.97
CA ALA A 184 9.07 7.60 -2.96
C ALA A 184 7.61 8.10 -2.97
N ALA A 185 6.66 7.21 -2.72
CA ALA A 185 5.24 7.52 -2.66
C ALA A 185 4.81 8.26 -1.36
N GLY A 186 5.69 8.44 -0.37
CA GLY A 186 5.38 9.04 0.93
C GLY A 186 4.58 8.12 1.87
N ARG A 187 4.56 6.80 1.60
CA ARG A 187 3.81 5.81 2.37
C ARG A 187 4.63 5.15 3.48
N VAL A 188 5.95 5.34 3.50
CA VAL A 188 6.83 4.74 4.50
C VAL A 188 7.88 5.74 4.96
N PHE A 189 8.07 5.82 6.27
CA PHE A 189 9.03 6.68 6.95
C PHE A 189 9.86 5.84 7.94
N SER A 190 11.05 6.31 8.32
CA SER A 190 11.88 5.66 9.33
C SER A 190 12.71 6.70 10.08
N ILE A 191 12.82 6.51 11.40
CA ILE A 191 13.44 7.46 12.33
C ILE A 191 14.88 7.79 11.90
N SER A 192 15.67 6.79 11.50
CA SER A 192 17.09 6.95 11.14
C SER A 192 17.33 7.79 9.88
N MET A 193 16.28 8.15 9.13
CA MET A 193 16.39 9.14 8.05
C MET A 193 16.72 10.53 8.60
N LEU A 194 16.27 10.85 9.81
CA LEU A 194 16.50 12.14 10.47
C LEU A 194 17.90 12.25 11.11
N ASP A 195 18.60 11.16 11.38
CA ASP A 195 19.97 11.19 11.93
C ASP A 195 20.91 12.00 11.01
N THR A 196 20.67 11.92 9.70
CA THR A 196 21.40 12.70 8.68
C THR A 196 21.26 14.21 8.84
N LEU A 197 20.16 14.69 9.44
CA LEU A 197 19.95 16.10 9.76
C LEU A 197 20.87 16.55 10.89
N LEU A 198 21.05 15.72 11.93
CA LEU A 198 21.96 16.01 13.03
C LEU A 198 23.41 16.10 12.51
N TYR A 199 23.86 15.14 11.70
CA TYR A 199 25.19 15.19 11.08
C TYR A 199 25.37 16.41 10.14
N GLN A 200 24.33 16.80 9.40
CA GLN A 200 24.37 18.01 8.58
C GLN A 200 24.37 19.31 9.39
N SER A 201 23.76 19.33 10.59
CA SER A 201 23.72 20.52 11.45
C SER A 201 25.10 20.98 11.91
N PHE A 202 26.07 20.07 12.04
CA PHE A 202 27.48 20.38 12.35
C PHE A 202 28.16 21.30 11.30
N VAL A 203 27.67 21.31 10.06
CA VAL A 203 28.20 22.15 8.96
C VAL A 203 27.23 23.30 8.62
N LYS A 204 26.01 23.25 9.16
CA LYS A 204 24.89 24.14 8.79
C LYS A 204 23.95 24.33 9.98
N ASP A 205 24.31 25.22 10.88
CA ASP A 205 23.57 25.54 12.12
C ASP A 205 22.06 25.72 11.92
N TYR A 206 21.67 26.32 10.78
CA TYR A 206 20.28 26.62 10.41
C TYR A 206 19.42 25.39 10.04
N MET A 207 19.99 24.18 9.86
CA MET A 207 19.26 22.98 9.43
C MET A 207 18.16 22.55 10.41
N ILE A 208 18.41 22.62 11.71
CA ILE A 208 17.40 22.26 12.73
C ILE A 208 16.28 23.31 12.72
N THR A 209 16.62 24.59 12.75
CA THR A 209 15.67 25.71 12.79
C THR A 209 14.78 25.74 11.55
N ILE A 210 15.33 25.63 10.34
CA ILE A 210 14.53 25.66 9.11
C ILE A 210 13.60 24.44 9.02
N THR A 211 14.03 23.26 9.48
CA THR A 211 13.19 22.05 9.45
C THR A 211 12.03 22.17 10.43
N ARG A 212 12.25 22.69 11.63
CA ARG A 212 11.17 22.90 12.61
C ARG A 212 10.15 23.95 12.17
N LEU A 213 10.59 25.02 11.49
CA LEU A 213 9.71 26.00 10.86
C LEU A 213 8.87 25.37 9.74
N LEU A 214 9.49 24.56 8.86
CA LEU A 214 8.79 23.88 7.77
C LEU A 214 7.75 22.86 8.28
N LEU A 215 8.05 22.15 9.37
CA LEU A 215 7.13 21.22 10.04
C LEU A 215 6.03 21.94 10.86
N GLY A 216 6.15 23.24 11.11
CA GLY A 216 5.23 24.00 11.96
C GLY A 216 5.33 23.67 13.45
N LEU A 217 6.49 23.19 13.92
CA LEU A 217 6.77 22.91 15.33
C LEU A 217 7.18 24.19 16.07
N ASP A 218 8.19 24.88 15.53
CA ASP A 218 8.55 26.23 15.94
C ASP A 218 7.78 27.20 15.03
N THR A 219 7.15 28.24 15.59
CA THR A 219 6.52 29.32 14.82
C THR A 219 6.97 30.67 15.34
N THR A 220 7.27 31.60 14.43
CA THR A 220 7.78 32.93 14.76
C THR A 220 6.94 34.00 14.03
N PRO A 221 6.87 35.24 14.53
CA PRO A 221 6.19 36.31 13.81
C PRO A 221 6.79 36.50 12.41
N GLY A 222 6.02 36.19 11.37
CA GLY A 222 6.47 36.19 9.97
C GLY A 222 6.86 34.82 9.39
N SER A 223 6.76 33.71 10.13
CA SER A 223 6.98 32.36 9.57
C SER A 223 5.83 31.92 8.65
N GLY A 224 6.17 31.40 7.47
CA GLY A 224 5.21 30.72 6.58
C GLY A 224 4.84 29.31 7.05
N TYR A 225 4.07 28.59 6.23
CA TYR A 225 3.66 27.20 6.47
C TYR A 225 3.68 26.38 5.17
N LEU A 226 3.84 25.06 5.28
CA LEU A 226 3.71 24.17 4.13
C LEU A 226 2.23 23.99 3.72
N CYS A 227 1.97 24.19 2.43
CA CYS A 227 0.68 23.96 1.80
C CYS A 227 0.81 22.97 0.62
N ALA A 228 -0.26 22.25 0.29
CA ALA A 228 -0.32 21.33 -0.84
C ALA A 228 -1.50 21.70 -1.74
N MET A 229 -1.22 22.38 -2.85
CA MET A 229 -2.23 22.76 -3.84
C MET A 229 -2.37 21.69 -4.92
N LYS A 230 -3.58 21.16 -5.11
CA LYS A 230 -3.87 20.16 -6.13
C LYS A 230 -4.15 20.85 -7.47
N ILE A 231 -3.30 20.62 -8.46
CA ILE A 231 -3.52 21.05 -9.85
C ILE A 231 -4.80 20.39 -10.39
N THR A 232 -5.70 21.20 -10.93
CA THR A 232 -6.96 20.78 -11.57
C THR A 232 -6.91 21.06 -13.08
N GLU A 233 -7.94 20.65 -13.83
CA GLU A 233 -8.05 20.89 -15.27
C GLU A 233 -7.95 22.39 -15.62
N ASP A 234 -8.47 23.26 -14.75
CA ASP A 234 -8.42 24.72 -14.87
C ASP A 234 -6.99 25.32 -14.78
N ASP A 235 -5.99 24.54 -14.33
CA ASP A 235 -4.59 24.97 -14.24
C ASP A 235 -3.70 24.40 -15.37
N LEU A 236 -4.21 23.51 -16.23
CA LEU A 236 -3.40 22.87 -17.28
C LEU A 236 -2.87 23.85 -18.34
N TRP A 237 -3.46 25.04 -18.47
CA TRP A 237 -2.97 26.11 -19.37
C TRP A 237 -1.55 26.61 -19.00
N ILE A 238 -1.14 26.42 -17.74
CA ILE A 238 0.18 26.81 -17.22
C ILE A 238 1.30 25.98 -17.89
N ARG A 239 1.03 24.69 -18.14
CA ARG A 239 1.88 23.69 -18.83
C ARG A 239 3.27 23.37 -18.26
N THR A 240 3.97 24.29 -17.60
CA THR A 240 5.34 24.08 -17.08
C THR A 240 5.53 24.61 -15.66
N TYR A 241 6.44 23.99 -14.91
CA TYR A 241 6.73 24.38 -13.52
C TYR A 241 7.22 25.83 -13.39
N GLY A 242 8.02 26.32 -14.33
CA GLY A 242 8.49 27.71 -14.33
C GLY A 242 7.35 28.74 -14.44
N ARG A 243 6.30 28.45 -15.21
CA ARG A 243 5.10 29.30 -15.30
C ARG A 243 4.22 29.19 -14.04
N LEU A 244 4.17 28.01 -13.43
CA LEU A 244 3.49 27.78 -12.16
C LEU A 244 4.11 28.62 -11.03
N PHE A 245 5.44 28.62 -10.96
CA PHE A 245 6.22 29.47 -10.05
C PHE A 245 5.94 30.96 -10.29
N GLN A 246 5.96 31.41 -11.55
CA GLN A 246 5.64 32.81 -11.90
C GLN A 246 4.21 33.21 -11.51
N LYS A 247 3.21 32.33 -11.69
CA LYS A 247 1.82 32.56 -11.26
C LYS A 247 1.75 32.77 -9.75
N TYR A 248 2.24 31.82 -8.95
CA TYR A 248 2.09 31.88 -7.49
C TYR A 248 2.91 33.01 -6.84
N CYS A 249 4.16 33.22 -7.26
CA CYS A 249 4.98 34.31 -6.76
C CYS A 249 4.44 35.72 -7.10
N SER A 250 3.60 35.86 -8.13
CA SER A 250 2.98 37.15 -8.50
C SER A 250 1.53 37.33 -8.02
N SER A 251 0.79 36.26 -7.72
CA SER A 251 -0.62 36.33 -7.30
C SER A 251 -0.83 36.14 -5.79
N SER A 252 -0.07 35.26 -5.17
CA SER A 252 -0.27 34.83 -3.77
C SER A 252 1.00 34.91 -2.91
N ALA A 253 2.14 35.28 -3.50
CA ALA A 253 3.48 35.23 -2.88
C ALA A 253 3.90 33.83 -2.38
N GLU A 254 3.25 32.77 -2.89
CA GLU A 254 3.55 31.38 -2.54
C GLU A 254 4.73 30.85 -3.37
N ILE A 255 5.71 30.23 -2.71
CA ILE A 255 6.89 29.64 -3.36
C ILE A 255 6.71 28.10 -3.40
N PRO A 256 6.50 27.48 -4.58
CA PRO A 256 6.43 26.04 -4.69
C PRO A 256 7.83 25.41 -4.56
N ILE A 257 7.92 24.33 -3.76
CA ILE A 257 9.19 23.64 -3.43
C ILE A 257 9.44 22.42 -4.34
N GLY A 258 8.37 21.81 -4.86
CA GLY A 258 8.42 20.63 -5.72
C GLY A 258 7.02 20.14 -6.09
N ILE A 259 6.95 18.99 -6.76
CA ILE A 259 5.70 18.39 -7.23
C ILE A 259 5.59 16.92 -6.82
N TYR A 260 4.40 16.52 -6.35
CA TYR A 260 4.03 15.12 -6.16
C TYR A 260 3.26 14.64 -7.40
N ARG A 261 3.91 13.85 -8.25
CA ARG A 261 3.26 13.29 -9.46
C ARG A 261 2.58 11.96 -9.14
N THR A 262 1.48 11.67 -9.82
CA THR A 262 0.84 10.35 -9.80
C THR A 262 0.66 9.85 -11.23
N GLN A 263 1.30 8.74 -11.58
CA GLN A 263 1.22 8.14 -12.92
C GLN A 263 0.55 6.76 -12.86
N SER A 264 -0.45 6.56 -13.72
CA SER A 264 -1.11 5.28 -13.97
C SER A 264 -0.40 4.53 -15.10
N HIS A 265 0.58 3.69 -14.74
CA HIS A 265 1.21 2.79 -15.72
C HIS A 265 0.31 1.59 -15.96
N MET A 266 -0.48 1.66 -17.04
CA MET A 266 -1.20 0.49 -17.55
C MET A 266 -0.21 -0.47 -18.20
N PHE A 267 0.28 -1.43 -17.42
CA PHE A 267 1.01 -2.58 -17.96
C PHE A 267 0.06 -3.44 -18.80
N SER A 268 0.02 -3.16 -20.11
CA SER A 268 -0.72 -3.95 -21.08
C SER A 268 -0.14 -5.36 -21.12
N THR A 269 -0.89 -6.34 -20.60
CA THR A 269 -0.58 -7.77 -20.72
C THR A 269 -0.90 -8.27 -22.13
N SER A 270 -0.14 -7.79 -23.10
CA SER A 270 -0.11 -8.21 -24.49
C SER A 270 1.28 -8.76 -24.81
N GLU A 271 1.34 -9.87 -25.52
CA GLU A 271 2.60 -10.56 -25.85
C GLU A 271 3.49 -9.71 -26.79
N PRO A 272 4.83 -9.90 -26.77
CA PRO A 272 5.77 -8.95 -27.35
C PRO A 272 5.91 -9.07 -28.88
N HIS A 273 4.99 -8.44 -29.61
CA HIS A 273 5.14 -8.13 -31.04
C HIS A 273 4.93 -6.63 -31.32
N ASP A 274 5.99 -5.83 -31.12
CA ASP A 274 6.42 -4.81 -32.10
C ASP A 274 7.74 -4.13 -31.66
N ILE A 275 8.87 -4.71 -32.06
CA ILE A 275 10.21 -4.16 -31.80
C ILE A 275 10.55 -3.12 -32.89
N ARG A 276 10.18 -1.84 -32.71
CA ARG A 276 10.83 -0.76 -33.48
C ARG A 276 10.85 0.68 -32.94
N THR A 277 10.12 1.04 -31.89
CA THR A 277 9.91 2.47 -31.52
C THR A 277 10.26 2.88 -30.08
N GLN A 278 11.13 2.12 -29.39
CA GLN A 278 11.73 2.54 -28.10
C GLN A 278 13.28 2.48 -28.11
N SER A 279 13.89 3.09 -29.12
CA SER A 279 15.36 3.15 -29.29
C SER A 279 15.98 4.39 -28.63
N GLN A 280 15.94 4.51 -27.30
CA GLN A 280 16.78 5.46 -26.55
C GLN A 280 16.86 5.15 -25.04
N ILE A 281 17.41 3.98 -24.70
CA ILE A 281 18.25 3.65 -23.52
C ILE A 281 18.76 2.22 -23.77
N SER A 282 19.97 2.10 -24.31
CA SER A 282 20.60 0.81 -24.60
C SER A 282 21.53 0.41 -23.47
N ILE A 283 21.12 -0.57 -22.67
CA ILE A 283 22.00 -1.29 -21.74
C ILE A 283 22.22 -2.67 -22.35
N ASN A 284 23.45 -2.99 -22.72
CA ASN A 284 23.77 -4.28 -23.33
C ASN A 284 23.54 -5.40 -22.29
N VAL A 285 22.85 -6.46 -22.70
CA VAL A 285 22.64 -7.67 -21.88
C VAL A 285 23.23 -8.83 -22.65
N GLU A 286 24.52 -9.05 -22.44
CA GLU A 286 25.23 -10.24 -22.89
C GLU A 286 25.25 -11.29 -21.78
N ASP A 287 25.06 -12.54 -22.20
CA ASP A 287 25.36 -13.80 -21.54
C ASP A 287 24.87 -14.04 -20.10
N CYS A 288 23.74 -14.76 -20.04
CA CYS A 288 23.50 -15.75 -18.99
C CYS A 288 22.82 -16.96 -19.63
N GLU A 289 23.59 -17.78 -20.36
CA GLU A 289 23.11 -19.05 -20.89
C GLU A 289 22.82 -20.03 -19.73
N ASP A 290 21.58 -20.49 -19.63
CA ASP A 290 21.15 -21.49 -18.64
C ASP A 290 21.54 -22.90 -19.10
N THR A 291 22.38 -23.59 -18.32
CA THR A 291 22.99 -24.86 -18.73
C THR A 291 21.95 -25.98 -18.85
N LYS A 292 21.70 -26.47 -20.07
CA LYS A 292 20.90 -27.68 -20.33
C LYS A 292 21.38 -28.53 -21.50
N ASP A 293 22.13 -29.58 -21.14
CA ASP A 293 22.17 -30.90 -21.79
C ASP A 293 22.21 -30.96 -23.33
N THR A 294 23.42 -30.79 -23.87
CA THR A 294 23.72 -30.93 -25.30
C THR A 294 23.38 -32.31 -25.85
N LYS A 295 22.46 -32.33 -26.82
CA LYS A 295 22.29 -33.34 -27.88
C LYS A 295 22.37 -32.56 -29.20
N GLU A 296 23.02 -33.00 -30.28
CA GLU A 296 23.39 -34.35 -30.73
C GLU A 296 24.66 -34.28 -31.63
N HIS A 297 25.42 -35.38 -31.77
CA HIS A 297 25.93 -35.75 -33.11
C HIS A 297 26.31 -37.24 -33.28
N TRP A 298 26.37 -37.67 -34.55
CA TRP A 298 26.64 -39.04 -34.98
C TRP A 298 27.91 -39.15 -35.84
N THR A 299 28.81 -40.11 -35.55
CA THR A 299 29.78 -40.64 -36.53
C THR A 299 30.20 -42.11 -36.29
N ALA A 300 29.68 -43.01 -37.15
CA ALA A 300 30.31 -44.21 -37.73
C ALA A 300 31.04 -45.32 -36.89
N LYS A 301 30.36 -46.48 -36.77
CA LYS A 301 30.81 -47.88 -37.14
C LYS A 301 31.99 -48.58 -36.40
N PRO A 302 32.15 -49.94 -36.46
CA PRO A 302 31.18 -51.03 -36.78
C PRO A 302 31.25 -52.32 -35.87
N SER A 303 30.31 -53.26 -36.08
CA SER A 303 30.34 -54.72 -35.71
C SER A 303 30.26 -55.07 -34.20
N HIS A 304 29.43 -56.02 -33.71
CA HIS A 304 29.06 -57.36 -34.20
C HIS A 304 27.65 -57.84 -33.72
N ARG A 305 27.08 -58.84 -34.43
CA ARG A 305 26.26 -60.02 -34.01
C ARG A 305 25.37 -59.93 -32.72
N ASN A 306 24.14 -60.45 -32.65
CA ASN A 306 23.50 -61.58 -33.38
C ASN A 306 21.94 -61.61 -33.21
N SER A 307 21.24 -62.40 -34.08
CA SER A 307 19.98 -63.19 -33.90
C SER A 307 19.04 -63.01 -32.66
N THR A 308 17.69 -63.17 -32.68
CA THR A 308 16.69 -63.67 -33.66
C THR A 308 15.25 -63.41 -33.15
N SER A 309 14.22 -63.64 -33.99
CA SER A 309 12.82 -63.90 -33.56
C SER A 309 12.58 -65.43 -33.51
N SER A 310 11.58 -66.03 -32.84
CA SER A 310 10.30 -65.55 -32.25
C SER A 310 10.10 -66.17 -30.83
N ASP A 311 8.93 -66.43 -30.19
CA ASP A 311 7.49 -66.48 -30.58
C ASP A 311 6.53 -66.28 -29.36
N GLN A 312 5.27 -66.69 -29.48
CA GLN A 312 4.13 -66.49 -28.55
C GLN A 312 4.07 -67.46 -27.35
N THR A 313 3.58 -67.01 -26.17
CA THR A 313 2.29 -67.46 -25.55
C THR A 313 2.03 -66.95 -24.09
N GLU A 314 0.76 -66.56 -23.87
CA GLU A 314 -0.07 -66.60 -22.63
C GLU A 314 0.32 -65.91 -21.28
N HIS A 315 -0.70 -65.79 -20.39
CA HIS A 315 -0.71 -65.04 -19.12
C HIS A 315 -0.87 -65.97 -17.88
N PRO A 316 -0.77 -65.44 -16.64
CA PRO A 316 -2.01 -65.07 -15.93
C PRO A 316 -1.96 -63.73 -15.16
N LEU A 317 -3.15 -63.26 -14.73
CA LEU A 317 -3.41 -61.96 -14.10
C LEU A 317 -3.58 -62.04 -12.57
N LEU A 318 -3.08 -61.04 -11.83
CA LEU A 318 -3.71 -60.40 -10.64
C LEU A 318 -3.04 -59.02 -10.48
N ARG A 319 -3.73 -57.87 -10.33
CA ARG A 319 -4.79 -57.57 -9.35
C ARG A 319 -5.68 -56.40 -9.84
N ARG A 320 -7.01 -56.61 -9.87
CA ARG A 320 -8.06 -55.57 -10.07
C ARG A 320 -7.97 -54.47 -8.97
N LYS A 321 -8.48 -53.25 -9.12
CA LYS A 321 -9.91 -52.91 -9.35
C LYS A 321 -10.08 -51.57 -10.09
N SER A 322 -11.04 -51.52 -11.02
CA SER A 322 -11.39 -50.32 -11.81
C SER A 322 -12.48 -49.47 -11.14
N MET A 323 -12.38 -48.14 -11.28
CA MET A 323 -13.45 -47.22 -10.86
C MET A 323 -14.62 -47.24 -11.87
N GLN A 324 -15.64 -48.06 -11.61
CA GLN A 324 -16.84 -48.17 -12.47
C GLN A 324 -18.18 -47.94 -11.73
N TRP A 325 -18.15 -47.49 -10.48
CA TRP A 325 -19.36 -47.28 -9.66
C TRP A 325 -20.14 -46.00 -10.05
N ALA A 326 -19.54 -45.07 -10.80
CA ALA A 326 -20.05 -43.72 -11.04
C ALA A 326 -20.97 -43.54 -12.28
N ARG A 327 -21.52 -44.60 -12.89
CA ARG A 327 -22.33 -44.50 -14.12
C ARG A 327 -23.67 -45.26 -14.14
N ARG A 328 -24.26 -45.62 -13.00
CA ARG A 328 -25.61 -46.25 -12.94
C ARG A 328 -26.55 -45.71 -11.84
N LEU A 329 -26.72 -44.38 -11.80
CA LEU A 329 -27.86 -43.72 -11.13
C LEU A 329 -28.61 -42.79 -12.10
N SER A 330 -29.07 -43.36 -13.22
CA SER A 330 -30.00 -42.70 -14.16
C SER A 330 -31.15 -43.63 -14.51
N ARG A 331 -32.08 -43.81 -13.56
CA ARG A 331 -33.43 -44.32 -13.79
C ARG A 331 -34.44 -43.58 -12.92
N LYS A 332 -34.97 -42.50 -13.50
CA LYS A 332 -36.25 -41.82 -13.23
C LYS A 332 -37.06 -42.38 -12.04
N GLY A 333 -36.84 -41.84 -10.84
CA GLY A 333 -37.70 -42.02 -9.68
C GLY A 333 -38.28 -40.66 -9.26
N ASN A 334 -39.60 -40.54 -9.16
CA ASN A 334 -40.26 -39.26 -8.86
C ASN A 334 -40.13 -38.92 -7.37
N LYS A 335 -39.14 -38.13 -7.00
CA LYS A 335 -39.04 -37.43 -5.72
C LYS A 335 -38.61 -35.99 -5.99
N GLN A 336 -39.26 -35.03 -5.33
CA GLN A 336 -38.83 -33.63 -5.36
C GLN A 336 -37.41 -33.56 -4.81
N THR A 337 -36.46 -33.10 -5.63
CA THR A 337 -35.15 -32.67 -5.11
C THR A 337 -35.42 -31.52 -4.16
N THR A 338 -34.99 -31.68 -2.91
CA THR A 338 -35.19 -30.64 -1.90
C THR A 338 -34.38 -29.41 -2.32
N LYS A 339 -35.04 -28.25 -2.43
CA LYS A 339 -34.40 -26.99 -2.86
C LYS A 339 -33.14 -26.67 -2.03
N THR A 340 -33.10 -27.12 -0.78
CA THR A 340 -31.92 -27.05 0.10
C THR A 340 -30.71 -27.83 -0.40
N ALA A 341 -30.85 -29.01 -1.02
CA ALA A 341 -29.72 -29.78 -1.55
C ALA A 341 -29.10 -29.11 -2.80
N GLU A 342 -29.94 -28.54 -3.67
CA GLU A 342 -29.51 -27.73 -4.80
C GLU A 342 -28.86 -26.42 -4.33
N TRP A 343 -29.45 -25.75 -3.32
CA TRP A 343 -28.89 -24.55 -2.69
C TRP A 343 -27.54 -24.80 -1.99
N ILE A 344 -27.38 -25.91 -1.25
CA ILE A 344 -26.09 -26.33 -0.65
C ILE A 344 -25.04 -26.60 -1.74
N SER A 345 -25.44 -27.21 -2.86
CA SER A 345 -24.55 -27.46 -3.99
C SER A 345 -24.13 -26.16 -4.68
N GLN A 346 -25.06 -25.23 -4.87
CA GLN A 346 -24.80 -23.89 -5.41
C GLN A 346 -23.94 -23.05 -4.46
N GLN A 347 -24.17 -23.08 -3.14
CA GLN A 347 -23.30 -22.44 -2.15
C GLN A 347 -21.87 -22.99 -2.23
N ARG A 348 -21.69 -24.32 -2.28
CA ARG A 348 -20.36 -24.94 -2.42
C ARG A 348 -19.66 -24.55 -3.73
N LEU A 349 -20.40 -24.50 -4.84
CA LEU A 349 -19.88 -24.04 -6.14
C LEU A 349 -19.52 -22.55 -6.14
N ASN A 350 -20.31 -21.72 -5.46
CA ASN A 350 -20.05 -20.28 -5.31
C ASN A 350 -18.83 -20.03 -4.42
N LEU A 351 -18.69 -20.75 -3.31
CA LEU A 351 -17.49 -20.70 -2.46
C LEU A 351 -16.24 -21.12 -3.24
N TYR A 352 -16.28 -22.25 -3.96
CA TYR A 352 -15.15 -22.73 -4.75
C TYR A 352 -14.78 -21.83 -5.95
N ARG A 353 -15.67 -20.93 -6.39
CA ARG A 353 -15.43 -19.98 -7.49
C ARG A 353 -15.04 -18.57 -7.04
N ARG A 354 -14.97 -18.29 -5.74
CA ARG A 354 -14.61 -16.95 -5.25
C ARG A 354 -13.14 -16.66 -5.51
N SER A 355 -12.86 -15.40 -5.83
CA SER A 355 -11.52 -14.84 -5.72
C SER A 355 -11.26 -14.36 -4.30
N GLU A 356 -9.99 -14.31 -3.88
CA GLU A 356 -9.55 -13.75 -2.58
C GLU A 356 -10.21 -12.39 -2.30
N ARG A 357 -10.30 -11.51 -3.32
CA ARG A 357 -10.97 -10.20 -3.22
C ARG A 357 -12.46 -10.29 -2.86
N GLN A 358 -13.19 -11.28 -3.38
CA GLN A 358 -14.59 -11.49 -3.05
C GLN A 358 -14.76 -12.01 -1.62
N GLU A 359 -13.87 -12.90 -1.16
CA GLU A 359 -13.87 -13.39 0.22
C GLU A 359 -13.56 -12.26 1.22
N LEU A 360 -12.54 -11.44 0.94
CA LEU A 360 -12.21 -10.25 1.74
C LEU A 360 -13.36 -9.23 1.75
N SER A 361 -14.01 -8.98 0.61
CA SER A 361 -15.15 -8.07 0.53
C SER A 361 -16.35 -8.56 1.35
N GLU A 362 -16.63 -9.87 1.32
CA GLU A 362 -17.71 -10.45 2.14
C GLU A 362 -17.35 -10.53 3.62
N LEU A 363 -16.09 -10.78 3.98
CA LEU A 363 -15.61 -10.72 5.36
C LEU A 363 -15.91 -9.34 5.98
N VAL A 364 -15.54 -8.26 5.29
CA VAL A 364 -15.83 -6.88 5.72
C VAL A 364 -17.34 -6.65 5.79
N LYS A 365 -18.11 -6.96 4.74
CA LYS A 365 -19.57 -6.76 4.72
C LYS A 365 -20.29 -7.54 5.84
N ASN A 366 -19.81 -8.72 6.21
CA ASN A 366 -20.39 -9.53 7.28
C ASN A 366 -20.01 -9.01 8.68
N ARG A 367 -18.76 -8.55 8.88
CA ARG A 367 -18.36 -7.87 10.12
C ARG A 367 -19.09 -6.55 10.34
N MET A 368 -19.26 -5.74 9.29
CA MET A 368 -20.08 -4.51 9.35
C MET A 368 -21.52 -4.81 9.83
N LYS A 369 -22.17 -5.83 9.26
CA LYS A 369 -23.53 -6.24 9.70
C LYS A 369 -23.57 -6.69 11.16
N HIS A 370 -22.56 -7.42 11.63
CA HIS A 370 -22.45 -7.84 13.04
C HIS A 370 -22.31 -6.63 13.99
N LEU A 371 -21.63 -5.57 13.54
CA LEU A 371 -21.47 -4.31 14.26
C LEU A 371 -22.65 -3.32 14.04
N GLY A 372 -23.70 -3.70 13.31
CA GLY A 372 -24.82 -2.81 12.97
C GLY A 372 -24.48 -1.69 11.97
N LEU A 373 -23.26 -1.66 11.43
CA LEU A 373 -22.77 -0.61 10.55
C LEU A 373 -23.39 -0.72 9.13
N PRO A 374 -23.97 0.36 8.57
CA PRO A 374 -24.51 0.33 7.21
C PRO A 374 -23.42 0.08 6.17
N THR A 375 -23.58 -0.93 5.31
CA THR A 375 -22.61 -1.33 4.28
C THR A 375 -22.55 -0.38 3.06
N THR A 376 -23.41 0.62 3.00
CA THR A 376 -23.46 1.64 1.93
C THR A 376 -22.15 2.45 1.86
N GLY A 377 -21.56 2.53 0.67
CA GLY A 377 -20.27 3.17 0.43
C GLY A 377 -19.04 2.22 0.47
N TYR A 378 -19.17 1.01 1.02
CA TYR A 378 -18.09 0.02 0.91
C TYR A 378 -18.02 -0.61 -0.49
N GLU A 379 -19.13 -0.64 -1.24
CA GLU A 379 -19.14 -1.22 -2.58
C GLU A 379 -18.35 -0.35 -3.59
N ASP A 380 -18.44 0.97 -3.50
CA ASP A 380 -17.64 1.91 -4.32
C ASP A 380 -16.13 1.79 -4.05
N VAL A 381 -15.76 1.36 -2.84
CA VAL A 381 -14.39 1.06 -2.42
C VAL A 381 -13.94 -0.34 -2.89
N ALA A 382 -14.80 -1.34 -2.76
CA ALA A 382 -14.51 -2.74 -3.11
C ALA A 382 -14.48 -2.98 -4.63
N ASN A 383 -15.31 -2.28 -5.39
CA ASN A 383 -15.50 -2.46 -6.84
C ASN A 383 -14.33 -1.96 -7.69
N LEU A 384 -13.31 -1.33 -7.08
CA LEU A 384 -12.03 -1.06 -7.75
C LEU A 384 -11.49 -2.38 -8.36
N THR A 385 -11.33 -2.40 -9.68
CA THR A 385 -10.83 -3.57 -10.40
C THR A 385 -9.35 -3.83 -10.07
N ALA A 386 -8.81 -4.97 -10.48
CA ALA A 386 -7.36 -5.20 -10.41
C ALA A 386 -6.59 -4.05 -11.10
N SER A 387 -7.08 -3.56 -12.24
CA SER A 387 -6.53 -2.41 -12.96
C SER A 387 -6.61 -1.11 -12.18
N ASP A 388 -7.70 -0.83 -11.46
CA ASP A 388 -7.80 0.36 -10.59
C ASP A 388 -6.85 0.27 -9.39
N VAL A 389 -6.58 -0.93 -8.90
CA VAL A 389 -5.61 -1.20 -7.83
C VAL A 389 -4.16 -1.22 -8.35
N MET A 390 -3.95 -1.39 -9.67
CA MET A 390 -2.69 -1.03 -10.32
C MET A 390 -2.56 0.49 -10.45
N ASN A 391 -3.58 1.17 -10.98
CA ASN A 391 -3.59 2.63 -11.17
C ASN A 391 -3.49 3.43 -9.87
N ARG A 392 -4.02 2.92 -8.74
CA ARG A 392 -3.95 3.56 -7.40
C ARG A 392 -2.78 3.09 -6.53
N VAL A 393 -1.91 2.20 -7.04
CA VAL A 393 -0.48 2.36 -6.76
C VAL A 393 0.00 3.50 -7.65
N ASN A 394 -0.41 4.70 -7.25
CA ASN A 394 0.14 5.93 -7.75
C ASN A 394 1.66 5.79 -7.67
N LEU A 395 2.33 5.93 -8.81
CA LEU A 395 3.77 6.15 -8.85
C LEU A 395 4.07 7.57 -8.37
N GLY A 396 3.81 7.75 -7.07
CA GLY A 396 4.14 8.90 -6.26
C GLY A 396 5.65 9.03 -6.22
N TYR A 397 6.14 10.15 -6.71
CA TYR A 397 7.47 10.62 -6.40
C TYR A 397 7.44 12.13 -6.23
N LEU A 398 8.13 12.61 -5.21
CA LEU A 398 8.41 14.03 -5.02
C LEU A 398 9.58 14.42 -5.93
N GLN A 399 9.31 15.21 -6.97
CA GLN A 399 10.37 15.88 -7.71
C GLN A 399 10.60 17.26 -7.08
N GLY A 400 11.71 17.40 -6.34
CA GLY A 400 12.23 18.71 -5.93
C GLY A 400 12.90 19.44 -7.09
N ASN A 401 12.95 20.79 -7.00
CA ASN A 401 13.60 21.75 -7.91
C ASN A 401 14.22 21.16 -9.20
N SER A 402 13.38 20.93 -10.21
CA SER A 402 13.81 20.60 -11.56
C SER A 402 14.14 21.86 -12.37
N PRO A 403 15.08 21.79 -13.32
CA PRO A 403 15.41 22.94 -14.16
C PRO A 403 14.20 23.33 -15.04
N PRO A 404 13.97 24.64 -15.28
CA PRO A 404 12.68 25.15 -15.76
C PRO A 404 12.30 24.74 -17.19
N TRP A 405 13.23 24.18 -17.96
CA TRP A 405 13.02 23.69 -19.32
C TRP A 405 12.63 22.20 -19.39
N GLU A 406 12.81 21.44 -18.31
CA GLU A 406 12.74 19.96 -18.34
C GLU A 406 11.43 19.39 -17.77
N SER A 407 10.68 20.18 -16.98
CA SER A 407 9.43 19.76 -16.34
C SER A 407 8.16 20.30 -17.00
N SER A 408 7.64 19.53 -17.95
CA SER A 408 6.24 19.61 -18.35
C SER A 408 5.31 19.10 -17.24
N LEU A 409 4.13 19.73 -17.15
CA LEU A 409 3.02 19.35 -16.28
C LEU A 409 1.94 18.54 -17.03
N THR A 410 2.00 18.54 -18.37
CA THR A 410 1.05 17.83 -19.23
C THR A 410 1.28 16.32 -19.21
N GLN A 411 0.24 15.55 -18.91
CA GLN A 411 0.16 14.16 -19.38
C GLN A 411 0.32 14.17 -20.91
N ARG A 412 1.25 13.35 -21.43
CA ARG A 412 1.20 12.96 -22.85
C ARG A 412 0.22 11.82 -22.97
N THR A 413 -1.03 12.13 -23.32
CA THR A 413 -1.93 11.14 -23.91
C THR A 413 -1.39 10.72 -25.27
N MET A 414 -1.16 9.42 -25.41
CA MET A 414 -1.09 8.63 -26.64
C MET A 414 -1.86 7.35 -26.38
#